data_AF-A0A9E5R384-F1
#
_entry.id   AF-A0A9E5R384-F1
#
_cell.length_a   1.000
_cell.length_b   1.000
_cell.length_c   1.000
_cell.angle_alpha   90.00
_cell.angle_beta   90.00
_cell.angle_gamma   90.00
#
_symmetry.space_group_name_H-M   'P 1'
#
loop_
_entity.id
_entity.type
_entity.pdbx_description
1 polymer ?
#
loop_
_entity_poly.entity_id
_entity_poly.type
_entity_poly.pdbx_seq_one_letter_code
_entity_poly.pdbx_strand_id
1 'polypeptide(L)'
;MAILLADSGPDFLARGIPHELAHLFQFRWGAALAQAPRWFLEGDARALEPALFQAAALANARQIAHAGALPGLLTWQAEPLGGAALADLTDVGASFVLFLEATYGPAWRPAFYAAWHQSADFWRAFELSLGSSLLALEAAWRAWLLLG
;
A
#
# COMPACT_ATOMS: atom_id res chain seq x y z
N MET A 1 -8.79 -14.96 -5.78
CA MET A 1 -8.63 -13.93 -6.82
C MET A 1 -8.64 -14.64 -8.16
N ALA A 2 -9.67 -14.43 -8.97
CA ALA A 2 -9.74 -14.99 -10.31
C ALA A 2 -9.26 -13.90 -11.28
N ILE A 3 -8.11 -14.12 -11.93
CA ILE A 3 -7.63 -13.24 -13.00
C ILE A 3 -8.56 -13.45 -14.19
N LEU A 4 -9.53 -12.56 -14.38
CA LEU A 4 -10.29 -12.51 -15.61
C LEU A 4 -9.37 -11.92 -16.68
N LEU A 5 -8.84 -12.79 -17.55
CA LEU A 5 -8.02 -12.45 -18.72
C LEU A 5 -8.74 -11.55 -19.76
N ALA A 6 -9.90 -10.99 -19.43
CA ALA A 6 -10.66 -10.10 -20.30
C ALA A 6 -9.96 -8.76 -20.55
N ASP A 7 -9.09 -8.32 -19.64
CA ASP A 7 -8.32 -7.08 -19.75
C ASP A 7 -6.89 -7.32 -20.24
N SER A 8 -6.66 -8.22 -21.21
CA SER A 8 -5.32 -8.60 -21.71
C SER A 8 -4.60 -7.54 -22.58
N GLY A 9 -4.84 -6.25 -22.33
CA GLY A 9 -4.24 -5.14 -23.07
C GLY A 9 -2.79 -4.83 -22.65
N PRO A 10 -2.10 -3.92 -23.37
CA PRO A 10 -0.74 -3.48 -23.05
C PRO A 10 -0.56 -3.01 -21.59
N ASP A 11 -1.57 -2.34 -21.04
CA ASP A 11 -1.56 -1.86 -19.66
C ASP A 11 -1.59 -3.01 -18.65
N PHE A 12 -2.31 -4.10 -18.92
CA PHE A 12 -2.30 -5.27 -18.04
C PHE A 12 -0.95 -5.98 -18.06
N LEU A 13 -0.30 -6.10 -19.22
CA LEU A 13 1.05 -6.64 -19.31
C LEU A 13 2.07 -5.76 -18.58
N ALA A 14 1.96 -4.44 -18.74
CA ALA A 14 2.91 -3.49 -18.19
C ALA A 14 2.71 -3.22 -16.69
N ARG A 15 1.48 -3.31 -16.18
CA ARG A 15 1.10 -2.93 -14.82
C ARG A 15 0.47 -4.08 -14.04
N GLY A 16 -0.53 -4.72 -14.62
CA GLY A 16 -1.31 -5.78 -13.98
C GLY A 16 -0.44 -6.98 -13.60
N ILE A 17 0.42 -7.46 -14.49
CA ILE A 17 1.32 -8.59 -14.18
C ILE A 17 2.27 -8.24 -13.02
N PRO A 18 3.01 -7.11 -13.02
CA PRO A 18 3.81 -6.71 -11.85
C PRO A 18 3.00 -6.63 -10.55
N HIS A 19 1.79 -6.09 -10.60
CA HIS A 19 0.90 -5.98 -9.45
C HIS A 19 0.56 -7.36 -8.87
N GLU A 20 0.10 -8.28 -9.72
CA GLU A 20 -0.27 -9.63 -9.27
C GLU A 20 0.93 -10.44 -8.78
N LEU A 21 2.12 -10.24 -9.37
CA LEU A 21 3.36 -10.83 -8.88
C LEU A 21 3.74 -10.29 -7.49
N ALA A 22 3.45 -9.02 -7.19
CA ALA A 22 3.69 -8.45 -5.86
C ALA A 22 2.90 -9.21 -4.79
N HIS A 23 1.64 -9.55 -5.04
CA HIS A 23 0.85 -10.38 -4.12
C HIS A 23 1.49 -11.75 -3.84
N LEU A 24 2.14 -12.38 -4.84
CA LEU A 24 2.87 -13.63 -4.60
C LEU A 24 4.07 -13.45 -3.65
N PHE A 25 4.77 -12.31 -3.72
CA PHE A 25 5.83 -11.99 -2.76
C PHE A 25 5.27 -11.77 -1.35
N GLN A 26 4.14 -11.07 -1.23
CA GLN A 26 3.45 -10.87 0.05
C GLN A 26 3.05 -12.22 0.69
N PHE A 27 2.54 -13.17 -0.11
CA PHE A 27 2.27 -14.54 0.33
C PHE A 27 3.54 -15.27 0.81
N ARG A 28 4.66 -15.12 0.09
CA ARG A 28 5.93 -15.78 0.43
C ARG A 28 6.45 -15.38 1.81
N TRP A 29 6.19 -14.16 2.26
CA TRP A 29 6.61 -13.71 3.59
C TRP A 29 5.67 -14.14 4.72
N GLY A 30 4.76 -15.09 4.47
CA GLY A 30 3.96 -15.71 5.52
C GLY A 30 2.91 -14.76 6.12
N ALA A 31 2.54 -13.73 5.37
CA ALA A 31 1.51 -12.79 5.76
C ALA A 31 0.17 -13.53 5.86
N ALA A 32 -0.50 -13.40 7.00
CA ALA A 32 -1.93 -13.66 7.11
C ALA A 32 -2.66 -12.56 6.32
N LEU A 33 -2.61 -12.58 4.99
CA LEU A 33 -3.17 -11.53 4.13
C LEU A 33 -4.63 -11.23 4.46
N ALA A 34 -5.39 -12.22 4.95
CA ALA A 34 -6.76 -12.04 5.44
C ALA A 34 -6.90 -11.04 6.62
N GLN A 35 -5.82 -10.73 7.33
CA GLN A 35 -5.81 -9.86 8.51
C GLN A 35 -5.22 -8.48 8.25
N ALA A 36 -4.59 -8.25 7.09
CA ALA A 36 -4.15 -6.91 6.73
C ALA A 36 -5.31 -6.09 6.16
N PRO A 37 -5.33 -4.78 6.40
CA PRO A 37 -6.20 -3.87 5.69
C PRO A 37 -5.97 -3.96 4.18
N ARG A 38 -7.06 -3.98 3.41
CA ARG A 38 -7.00 -4.02 1.95
C ARG A 38 -6.17 -2.87 1.37
N TRP A 39 -6.26 -1.67 1.95
CA TRP A 39 -5.45 -0.52 1.51
C TRP A 39 -3.95 -0.82 1.54
N PHE A 40 -3.47 -1.58 2.51
CA PHE A 40 -2.05 -1.89 2.60
C PHE A 40 -1.66 -2.97 1.58
N LEU A 41 -2.46 -4.02 1.44
CA LEU A 41 -2.18 -5.12 0.52
C LEU A 41 -2.12 -4.65 -0.93
N GLU A 42 -3.18 -3.95 -1.36
CA GLU A 42 -3.31 -3.42 -2.70
C GLU A 42 -2.32 -2.26 -2.91
N GLY A 43 -2.10 -1.44 -1.87
CA GLY A 43 -1.15 -0.33 -1.90
C GLY A 43 0.29 -0.78 -2.06
N ASP A 44 0.71 -1.82 -1.34
CA ASP A 44 2.06 -2.38 -1.48
C ASP A 44 2.28 -3.04 -2.84
N ALA A 45 1.26 -3.71 -3.39
CA ALA A 45 1.31 -4.23 -4.75
C ALA A 45 1.38 -3.09 -5.80
N ARG A 46 0.56 -2.05 -5.63
CA ARG A 46 0.57 -0.83 -6.45
C ARG A 46 1.91 -0.08 -6.38
N ALA A 47 2.57 -0.07 -5.23
CA ALA A 47 3.90 0.53 -5.07
C ALA A 47 5.03 -0.27 -5.73
N LEU A 48 4.80 -1.53 -6.09
CA LEU A 48 5.73 -2.39 -6.82
C LEU A 48 5.51 -2.40 -8.34
N GLU A 49 4.47 -1.72 -8.82
CA GLU A 49 4.27 -1.47 -10.25
C GLU A 49 5.38 -0.57 -10.83
N PRO A 50 5.54 -0.46 -12.16
CA PRO A 50 6.55 0.44 -12.74
C PRO A 50 6.42 1.90 -12.30
N ALA A 51 7.56 2.62 -12.28
CA ALA A 51 7.68 3.98 -11.75
C ALA A 51 6.64 4.98 -12.29
N LEU A 52 6.24 4.87 -13.56
CA LEU A 52 5.20 5.71 -14.14
C LEU A 52 3.86 5.59 -13.38
N PHE A 53 3.48 4.37 -13.01
CA PHE A 53 2.23 4.10 -12.30
C PHE A 53 2.33 4.46 -10.82
N GLN A 54 3.50 4.29 -10.21
CA GLN A 54 3.78 4.80 -8.86
C GLN A 54 3.63 6.33 -8.79
N ALA A 55 4.16 7.04 -9.78
CA ALA A 55 4.05 8.50 -9.86
C ALA A 55 2.59 8.95 -10.01
N ALA A 56 1.79 8.25 -10.82
CA ALA A 56 0.37 8.52 -10.96
C ALA A 56 -0.40 8.30 -9.64
N ALA A 57 -0.12 7.20 -8.94
CA ALA A 57 -0.72 6.90 -7.63
C ALA A 57 -0.38 7.99 -6.59
N LEU A 58 0.89 8.40 -6.53
CA LEU A 58 1.33 9.46 -5.64
C LEU A 58 0.67 10.81 -5.97
N ALA A 59 0.54 11.14 -7.26
CA ALA A 59 -0.14 12.36 -7.69
C ALA A 59 -1.61 12.39 -7.24
N ASN A 60 -2.35 11.28 -7.41
CA ASN A 60 -3.73 11.17 -6.93
C ASN A 60 -3.82 11.31 -5.41
N ALA A 61 -2.98 10.60 -4.65
CA ALA A 61 -2.96 10.68 -3.19
C ALA A 61 -2.67 12.10 -2.67
N ARG A 62 -1.80 12.86 -3.35
CA ARG A 62 -1.56 14.28 -3.04
C ARG A 62 -2.77 15.16 -3.32
N GLN A 63 -3.47 14.93 -4.42
CA GLN A 63 -4.72 15.65 -4.70
C GLN A 63 -5.77 15.42 -3.60
N ILE A 64 -5.94 14.17 -3.16
CA ILE A 64 -6.84 13.80 -2.05
C ILE A 64 -6.38 14.47 -0.74
N ALA A 65 -5.07 14.54 -0.48
CA ALA A 65 -4.48 15.21 0.68
C ALA A 65 -4.79 16.70 0.71
N HIS A 66 -4.55 17.40 -0.40
CA HIS A 66 -4.82 18.83 -0.51
C HIS A 66 -6.30 19.17 -0.43
N ALA A 67 -7.18 18.24 -0.82
CA ALA A 67 -8.62 18.36 -0.63
C ALA A 67 -9.07 18.10 0.83
N GLY A 68 -8.17 17.70 1.73
CA GLY A 68 -8.51 17.34 3.11
C GLY A 68 -9.31 16.05 3.22
N ALA A 69 -9.28 15.19 2.19
CA ALA A 69 -10.13 14.02 2.04
C ALA A 69 -9.42 12.69 2.35
N LEU A 70 -8.18 12.73 2.87
CA LEU A 70 -7.42 11.51 3.17
C LEU A 70 -8.06 10.70 4.32
N PRO A 71 -8.39 9.42 4.09
CA PRO A 71 -8.95 8.55 5.11
C PRO A 71 -7.93 8.23 6.21
N GLY A 72 -8.40 7.97 7.43
CA GLY A 72 -7.55 7.54 8.53
C GLY A 72 -7.14 6.07 8.40
N LEU A 73 -5.84 5.75 8.32
CA LEU A 73 -5.38 4.39 7.97
C LEU A 73 -5.79 3.33 9.00
N LEU A 74 -5.86 3.69 10.28
CA LEU A 74 -6.31 2.83 11.38
C LEU A 74 -7.81 2.50 11.31
N THR A 75 -8.62 3.42 10.81
CA THR A 75 -10.09 3.28 10.77
C THR A 75 -10.60 2.88 9.40
N TRP A 76 -9.74 2.93 8.39
CA TRP A 76 -10.10 2.59 7.01
C TRP A 76 -10.09 1.09 6.79
N GLN A 77 -11.10 0.42 7.34
CA GLN A 77 -11.47 -0.92 6.94
C GLN A 77 -12.32 -0.78 5.68
N ALA A 78 -11.73 -1.05 4.53
CA ALA A 78 -12.47 -0.99 3.28
C ALA A 78 -13.57 -2.05 3.27
N GLU A 79 -14.81 -1.61 3.52
CA GLU A 79 -16.05 -2.22 3.02
C GLU A 79 -15.87 -2.62 1.53
N PRO A 80 -16.69 -3.51 0.94
CA PRO A 80 -16.49 -3.91 -0.45
C PRO A 80 -16.55 -2.70 -1.40
N LEU A 81 -15.37 -2.18 -1.76
CA LEU A 81 -15.22 -1.08 -2.71
C LEU A 81 -15.14 -1.63 -4.13
N GLY A 82 -15.89 -1.01 -5.04
CA GLY A 82 -15.78 -1.21 -6.48
C GLY A 82 -15.54 0.13 -7.19
N GLY A 83 -15.00 0.09 -8.41
CA GLY A 83 -14.80 1.28 -9.24
C GLY A 83 -13.82 2.29 -8.65
N ALA A 84 -14.13 3.59 -8.75
CA ALA A 84 -13.24 4.69 -8.36
C ALA A 84 -12.79 4.63 -6.89
N ALA A 85 -13.65 4.17 -5.98
CA ALA A 85 -13.29 4.04 -4.57
C ALA A 85 -12.19 2.97 -4.32
N LEU A 86 -12.12 1.95 -5.18
CA LEU A 86 -11.02 0.98 -5.14
C LEU A 86 -9.73 1.59 -5.68
N ALA A 87 -9.79 2.41 -6.74
CA ALA A 87 -8.62 3.09 -7.28
C ALA A 87 -8.01 4.05 -6.26
N ASP A 88 -8.82 4.89 -5.61
CA ASP A 88 -8.36 5.78 -4.55
C ASP A 88 -7.80 5.00 -3.36
N LEU A 89 -8.38 3.84 -3.03
CA LEU A 89 -7.83 2.93 -2.03
C LEU A 89 -6.42 2.47 -2.37
N THR A 90 -6.21 1.99 -3.60
CA THR A 90 -4.90 1.48 -4.02
C THR A 90 -3.87 2.60 -4.08
N ASP A 91 -4.25 3.79 -4.55
CA ASP A 91 -3.33 4.91 -4.71
C ASP A 91 -2.95 5.54 -3.35
N VAL A 92 -3.91 5.71 -2.44
CA VAL A 92 -3.64 6.19 -1.08
C VAL A 92 -2.75 5.18 -0.35
N GLY A 93 -3.06 3.89 -0.42
CA GLY A 93 -2.22 2.84 0.18
C GLY A 93 -0.81 2.82 -0.40
N ALA A 94 -0.68 2.93 -1.72
CA ALA A 94 0.61 2.98 -2.40
C ALA A 94 1.44 4.19 -1.95
N SER A 95 0.80 5.35 -1.78
CA SER A 95 1.50 6.54 -1.32
C SER A 95 2.09 6.40 0.09
N PHE A 96 1.40 5.67 0.98
CA PHE A 96 1.93 5.36 2.31
C PHE A 96 3.15 4.43 2.20
N VAL A 97 3.05 3.39 1.36
CA VAL A 97 4.16 2.45 1.12
C VAL A 97 5.37 3.15 0.50
N LEU A 98 5.16 4.04 -0.48
CA LEU A 98 6.22 4.86 -1.08
C LEU A 98 6.85 5.81 -0.08
N PHE A 99 6.08 6.35 0.87
CA PHE A 99 6.63 7.12 1.99
C PHE A 99 7.54 6.27 2.89
N LEU A 100 7.15 5.03 3.21
CA LEU A 100 8.00 4.13 3.99
C LEU A 100 9.30 3.81 3.24
N GLU A 101 9.22 3.54 1.94
CA GLU A 101 10.38 3.32 1.08
C GLU A 101 11.32 4.53 1.06
N ALA A 102 10.76 5.75 0.90
CA ALA A 102 11.54 6.98 0.88
C ALA A 102 12.19 7.30 2.25
N THR A 103 11.56 6.89 3.35
CA THR A 103 12.00 7.22 4.71
C THR A 103 12.99 6.20 5.28
N TYR A 104 12.74 4.92 5.03
CA TYR A 104 13.47 3.81 5.66
C TYR A 104 14.29 2.98 4.66
N GLY A 105 14.13 3.23 3.34
CA GLY A 105 14.78 2.47 2.28
C GLY A 105 14.23 1.04 2.12
N PRO A 106 14.61 0.30 1.06
CA PRO A 106 13.98 -0.95 0.66
C PRO A 106 13.98 -2.08 1.70
N ALA A 107 14.85 -1.97 2.71
CA ALA A 107 14.94 -2.93 3.80
C ALA A 107 13.72 -2.92 4.74
N TRP A 108 12.91 -1.86 4.74
CA TRP A 108 11.73 -1.76 5.62
C TRP A 108 10.73 -2.88 5.33
N ARG A 109 10.51 -3.21 4.05
CA ARG A 109 9.50 -4.17 3.62
C ARG A 109 9.75 -5.58 4.18
N PRO A 110 10.90 -6.23 3.95
CA PRO A 110 11.17 -7.55 4.53
C PRO A 110 11.20 -7.52 6.06
N ALA A 111 11.66 -6.43 6.69
CA ALA A 111 11.64 -6.29 8.14
C ALA A 111 10.21 -6.21 8.71
N PHE A 112 9.33 -5.45 8.05
CA PHE A 112 7.92 -5.35 8.40
C PHE A 112 7.21 -6.71 8.30
N TYR A 113 7.36 -7.42 7.17
CA TYR A 113 6.70 -8.72 7.02
C TYR A 113 7.22 -9.75 8.02
N ALA A 114 8.52 -9.74 8.34
CA ALA A 114 9.07 -10.62 9.38
C ALA A 114 8.49 -10.30 10.77
N ALA A 115 8.37 -9.01 11.13
CA ALA A 115 7.76 -8.58 12.38
C ALA A 115 6.26 -8.90 12.46
N TRP A 116 5.54 -8.76 11.35
CA TRP A 116 4.14 -9.13 11.27
C TRP A 116 3.94 -10.64 11.45
N HIS A 117 4.76 -11.45 10.77
CA HIS A 117 4.72 -12.91 10.92
C HIS A 117 4.95 -13.35 12.37
N GLN A 118 5.85 -12.68 13.10
CA GLN A 118 6.15 -13.00 14.51
C GLN A 118 5.05 -12.56 15.49
N SER A 119 4.45 -11.39 15.27
CA SER A 119 3.48 -10.81 16.20
C SER A 119 2.04 -11.27 15.96
N ALA A 120 1.72 -11.72 14.74
CA ALA A 120 0.36 -11.92 14.24
C ALA A 120 -0.54 -10.67 14.37
N ASP A 121 0.05 -9.49 14.57
CA ASP A 121 -0.64 -8.21 14.71
C ASP A 121 -0.06 -7.24 13.68
N PHE A 122 -0.87 -6.96 12.65
CA PHE A 122 -0.48 -6.10 11.53
C PHE A 122 -0.07 -4.69 12.00
N TRP A 123 -0.77 -4.14 12.99
CA TRP A 123 -0.51 -2.78 13.47
C TRP A 123 0.78 -2.74 14.30
N ARG A 124 0.97 -3.73 15.18
CA ARG A 124 2.17 -3.86 16.00
C ARG A 124 3.44 -4.14 15.18
N ALA A 125 3.29 -4.71 13.99
CA ALA A 125 4.41 -4.96 13.10
C ALA A 125 5.19 -3.68 12.74
N PHE A 126 4.51 -2.54 12.57
CA PHE A 126 5.16 -1.24 12.32
C PHE A 126 6.05 -0.81 13.48
N GLU A 127 5.58 -0.98 14.72
CA GLU A 127 6.35 -0.62 15.91
C GLU A 127 7.58 -1.51 16.06
N LEU A 128 7.42 -2.81 15.80
CA LEU A 128 8.49 -3.78 15.91
C LEU A 128 9.55 -3.62 14.82
N SER A 129 9.18 -3.23 13.60
CA SER A 129 10.11 -3.13 12.47
C SER A 129 10.69 -1.73 12.28
N LEU A 130 9.90 -0.67 12.52
CA LEU A 130 10.27 0.72 12.23
C LEU A 130 10.44 1.57 13.50
N GLY A 131 10.16 1.01 14.68
CA GLY A 131 10.22 1.74 15.95
C GLY A 131 9.17 2.85 16.08
N SER A 132 8.14 2.85 15.21
CA SER A 132 7.11 3.89 15.15
C SER A 132 5.72 3.25 15.06
N SER A 133 4.75 3.80 15.80
CA SER A 133 3.36 3.36 15.68
C SER A 133 2.77 3.80 14.35
N LEU A 134 1.74 3.08 13.88
CA LEU A 134 1.05 3.47 12.65
C LEU A 134 0.47 4.89 12.75
N LEU A 135 -0.02 5.31 13.91
CA LEU A 135 -0.52 6.68 14.09
C LEU A 135 0.57 7.74 13.84
N ALA A 136 1.78 7.51 14.34
CA ALA A 136 2.91 8.41 14.12
C ALA A 136 3.36 8.41 12.65
N LEU A 137 3.42 7.22 12.04
CA LEU A 137 3.72 7.07 10.61
C LEU A 137 2.68 7.74 9.72
N GLU A 138 1.39 7.61 10.05
CA GLU A 138 0.29 8.25 9.33
C GLU A 138 0.42 9.78 9.39
N ALA A 139 0.72 10.34 10.56
CA ALA A 139 0.94 11.78 10.70
C ALA A 139 2.13 12.27 9.84
N ALA A 140 3.24 11.54 9.87
CA ALA A 140 4.43 11.86 9.07
C ALA A 140 4.16 11.75 7.56
N TRP A 141 3.47 10.69 7.13
CA TRP A 141 3.07 10.50 5.73
C TRP A 141 2.13 11.61 5.24
N ARG A 142 1.13 12.00 6.04
CA ARG A 142 0.23 13.12 5.70
C ARG A 142 1.00 14.42 5.50
N ALA A 143 1.97 14.71 6.36
CA ALA A 143 2.84 15.87 6.20
C ALA A 143 3.69 15.77 4.93
N TRP A 144 4.27 14.59 4.67
CA TRP A 144 5.07 14.32 3.46
C TRP A 144 4.28 14.55 2.16
N LEU A 145 3.00 14.17 2.12
CA LEU A 145 2.14 14.41 0.96
C LEU A 145 1.88 15.89 0.68
N LEU A 146 1.90 16.75 1.70
CA LEU A 146 1.65 18.20 1.54
C LEU A 146 2.90 19.00 1.17
N LEU A 147 4.09 18.39 1.23
CA LEU A 147 5.37 19.06 1.00
C LEU A 147 5.89 18.94 -0.44
N GLY A 148 5.32 18.07 -1.28
CA GLY A 148 5.83 17.78 -2.61
C GLY A 148 4.77 17.84 -3.68
#